data_AF-A0A258KXB0-F1
#
_entry.id   AF-A0A258KXB0-F1
#
_cell.length_a   1.000
_cell.length_b   1.000
_cell.length_c   1.000
_cell.angle_alpha   90.00
_cell.angle_beta   90.00
_cell.angle_gamma   90.00
#
_symmetry.space_group_name_H-M   'P 1'
#
loop_
_entity.id
_entity.type
_entity.pdbx_description
1 polymer ?
#
loop_
_entity_poly.entity_id
_entity_poly.type
_entity_poly.pdbx_seq_one_letter_code
_entity_poly.pdbx_strand_id
1 'polypeptide(L)'
;MAPPRNPTETIMSTLTRTLALAAAMLAAGTAVASAHSVEDRQIKQRLAIEQGRQAGSITWLEGRRLRAEQQRIMRMERILKADGHLSASDRRILAQMQNDARRHIVAEKTDGRRRLGFLPRVGN
;
A
#
# COMPACT_ATOMS: atom_id res chain seq x y z
N MET A 1 -17.80 -23.51 -68.05
CA MET A 1 -16.36 -23.44 -67.71
C MET A 1 -16.16 -22.17 -66.88
N ALA A 2 -16.24 -22.25 -65.54
CA ALA A 2 -16.11 -21.08 -64.67
C ALA A 2 -14.63 -20.81 -64.36
N PRO A 3 -14.15 -19.54 -64.36
CA PRO A 3 -12.76 -19.24 -64.04
C PRO A 3 -12.43 -19.54 -62.57
N PRO A 4 -11.17 -19.89 -62.24
CA PRO A 4 -10.76 -20.11 -60.85
C PRO A 4 -10.87 -18.80 -60.06
N ARG A 5 -11.48 -18.87 -58.87
CA ARG A 5 -11.52 -17.73 -57.94
C ARG A 5 -10.10 -17.40 -57.47
N ASN A 6 -9.73 -16.12 -57.56
CA ASN A 6 -8.41 -15.63 -57.17
C ASN A 6 -8.17 -15.81 -55.66
N PRO A 7 -6.98 -16.26 -55.23
CA PRO A 7 -6.68 -16.56 -53.82
C PRO A 7 -6.63 -15.33 -52.91
N THR A 8 -6.70 -14.12 -53.47
CA THR A 8 -6.63 -12.84 -52.74
C THR A 8 -7.90 -12.53 -51.94
N GLU A 9 -9.06 -13.11 -52.28
CA GLU A 9 -10.30 -12.94 -51.51
C GLU A 9 -10.29 -13.76 -50.20
N THR A 10 -9.51 -14.85 -50.15
CA THR A 10 -9.43 -15.71 -48.96
C THR A 10 -8.59 -15.08 -47.85
N ILE A 11 -7.47 -14.43 -48.20
CA ILE A 11 -6.51 -13.86 -47.25
C ILE A 11 -7.08 -12.61 -46.54
N MET A 12 -7.96 -11.86 -47.22
CA MET A 12 -8.57 -10.64 -46.66
C MET A 12 -9.72 -10.93 -45.67
N SER A 13 -10.35 -12.12 -45.74
CA SER A 13 -11.43 -12.51 -44.81
C SER A 13 -10.92 -13.22 -43.54
N THR A 14 -9.68 -13.71 -43.54
CA THR A 14 -9.02 -14.24 -42.34
C THR A 14 -8.36 -13.16 -41.48
N LEU A 15 -8.08 -11.98 -42.05
CA LEU A 15 -7.44 -10.87 -41.34
C LEU A 15 -8.41 -10.06 -40.44
N THR A 16 -9.72 -10.22 -40.63
CA THR A 16 -10.76 -9.49 -39.88
C THR A 16 -11.37 -10.31 -38.72
N ARG A 17 -11.05 -11.60 -38.61
CA ARG A 17 -11.58 -12.50 -37.55
C ARG A 17 -10.60 -12.86 -36.44
N THR A 18 -9.38 -12.33 -36.48
CA THR A 18 -8.40 -12.40 -35.38
C THR A 18 -8.34 -11.12 -34.55
N LEU A 19 -9.20 -10.14 -34.84
CA LEU A 19 -9.34 -8.91 -34.05
C LEU A 19 -10.54 -8.92 -33.09
N ALA A 20 -11.23 -10.06 -32.97
CA ALA A 20 -12.40 -10.22 -32.09
C ALA A 20 -12.14 -11.11 -30.88
N LEU A 21 -10.86 -11.35 -30.53
CA LEU A 21 -10.46 -12.11 -29.35
C LEU A 21 -9.46 -11.34 -28.46
N ALA A 22 -9.55 -10.01 -28.43
CA ALA A 22 -8.75 -9.15 -27.57
C ALA A 22 -9.58 -8.24 -26.64
N ALA A 23 -10.92 -8.35 -26.66
CA ALA A 23 -11.81 -7.40 -25.98
C ALA A 23 -12.52 -7.96 -24.73
N ALA A 24 -12.26 -9.20 -24.31
CA ALA A 24 -12.95 -9.83 -23.18
C ALA A 24 -12.09 -10.03 -21.92
N MET A 25 -10.86 -9.52 -21.88
CA MET A 25 -9.95 -9.66 -20.72
C MET A 25 -9.58 -8.34 -20.02
N LEU A 26 -10.34 -7.26 -20.24
CA LEU A 26 -10.04 -5.96 -19.62
C LEU A 26 -10.97 -5.56 -18.46
N ALA A 27 -11.81 -6.48 -17.95
CA ALA A 27 -12.83 -6.14 -16.96
C ALA A 27 -12.68 -6.82 -15.58
N ALA A 28 -11.55 -7.46 -15.27
CA ALA A 28 -11.37 -8.20 -14.00
C ALA A 28 -10.28 -7.63 -13.07
N GLY A 29 -9.84 -6.38 -13.26
CA GLY A 29 -8.55 -5.90 -12.73
C GLY A 29 -8.53 -4.92 -11.55
N THR A 30 -9.63 -4.57 -10.88
CA THR A 30 -9.63 -3.40 -9.95
C THR A 30 -9.58 -3.71 -8.45
N ALA A 31 -9.51 -4.97 -8.02
CA ALA A 31 -9.58 -5.30 -6.59
C ALA A 31 -8.23 -5.38 -5.84
N VAL A 32 -7.09 -5.54 -6.53
CA VAL A 32 -5.78 -5.83 -5.89
C VAL A 32 -5.05 -4.59 -5.35
N ALA A 33 -5.41 -3.39 -5.78
CA ALA A 33 -4.70 -2.16 -5.38
C ALA A 33 -4.81 -1.82 -3.89
N SER A 34 -5.86 -2.30 -3.21
CA SER A 34 -6.18 -1.85 -1.85
C SER A 34 -5.37 -2.54 -0.74
N ALA A 35 -5.11 -3.85 -0.87
CA ALA A 35 -4.33 -4.60 0.11
C ALA A 35 -2.84 -4.22 0.06
N HIS A 36 -2.28 -4.05 -1.14
CA HIS A 36 -0.91 -3.58 -1.33
C HIS A 36 -0.68 -2.21 -0.66
N SER A 37 -1.69 -1.33 -0.71
CA SER A 37 -1.59 0.02 -0.11
C SER A 37 -1.52 0.06 1.42
N VAL A 38 -2.01 -0.97 2.13
CA VAL A 38 -1.97 -1.01 3.60
C VAL A 38 -0.58 -1.41 4.08
N GLU A 39 -0.04 -2.48 3.49
CA GLU A 39 1.29 -3.01 3.81
C GLU A 39 2.39 -2.00 3.47
N ASP A 40 2.31 -1.36 2.30
CA ASP A 40 3.23 -0.28 1.90
C ASP A 40 3.28 0.86 2.91
N ARG A 41 2.10 1.25 3.44
CA ARG A 41 2.01 2.31 4.45
C ARG A 41 2.70 1.88 5.75
N GLN A 42 2.50 0.64 6.20
CA GLN A 42 3.17 0.14 7.40
C GLN A 42 4.69 0.09 7.23
N ILE A 43 5.19 -0.35 6.06
CA ILE A 43 6.62 -0.37 5.75
C ILE A 43 7.20 1.05 5.83
N LYS A 44 6.56 2.01 5.14
CA LYS A 44 6.97 3.42 5.15
C LYS A 44 6.99 4.01 6.56
N GLN A 45 5.99 3.70 7.39
CA GLN A 45 5.93 4.17 8.77
C GLN A 45 7.02 3.55 9.65
N ARG A 46 7.29 2.25 9.53
CA ARG A 46 8.42 1.60 10.23
C ARG A 46 9.76 2.22 9.85
N LEU A 47 9.98 2.47 8.56
CA LEU A 47 11.18 3.15 8.08
C LEU A 47 11.29 4.58 8.63
N ALA A 48 10.19 5.33 8.67
CA ALA A 48 10.18 6.69 9.21
C ALA A 48 10.51 6.73 10.72
N ILE A 49 10.04 5.75 11.49
CA ILE A 49 10.39 5.60 12.92
C ILE A 49 11.88 5.33 13.07
N GLU A 50 12.42 4.39 12.30
CA GLU A 50 13.83 4.00 12.40
C GLU A 50 14.77 5.13 11.94
N GLN A 51 14.46 5.79 10.82
CA GLN A 51 15.19 6.98 10.38
C GLN A 51 15.11 8.10 11.42
N GLY A 52 13.94 8.33 12.01
CA GLY A 52 13.77 9.33 13.06
C GLY A 52 14.63 9.05 14.29
N ARG A 53 14.77 7.76 14.65
CA ARG A 53 15.62 7.28 15.75
C ARG A 53 17.11 7.44 15.43
N GLN A 54 17.53 7.06 14.22
CA GLN A 54 18.92 7.21 13.75
C GLN A 54 19.33 8.69 13.66
N ALA A 55 18.45 9.55 13.16
CA ALA A 55 18.64 10.99 13.13
C ALA A 55 18.52 11.64 14.53
N GLY A 56 18.06 10.89 15.54
CA GLY A 56 17.87 11.37 16.91
C GLY A 56 16.74 12.39 17.07
N SER A 57 15.84 12.47 16.09
CA SER A 57 14.57 13.22 16.16
C SER A 57 13.45 12.44 16.87
N ILE A 58 13.65 11.14 17.10
CA ILE A 58 12.77 10.27 17.88
C ILE A 58 13.65 9.58 18.93
N THR A 59 13.27 9.66 20.20
CA THR A 59 13.99 8.98 21.30
C THR A 59 13.74 7.48 21.31
N TRP A 60 14.52 6.72 22.08
CA TRP A 60 14.31 5.27 22.21
C TRP A 60 12.91 4.92 22.73
N LEU A 61 12.44 5.65 23.74
CA LEU A 61 11.13 5.42 24.36
C LEU A 61 9.97 5.79 23.42
N GLU A 62 10.05 6.94 22.74
CA GLU A 62 9.07 7.34 21.72
C GLU A 62 9.06 6.31 20.58
N GLY A 63 10.23 5.90 20.09
CA GLY A 63 10.35 4.88 19.05
C GLY A 63 9.79 3.51 19.48
N ARG A 64 9.90 3.14 20.76
CA ARG A 64 9.27 1.93 21.32
C ARG A 64 7.75 2.05 21.34
N ARG A 65 7.19 3.20 21.74
CA ARG A 65 5.74 3.47 21.72
C ARG A 65 5.18 3.43 20.30
N LEU A 66 5.83 4.12 19.36
CA LEU A 66 5.43 4.13 17.94
C LEU A 66 5.46 2.71 17.33
N ARG A 67 6.49 1.91 17.63
CA ARG A 67 6.54 0.50 17.19
C ARG A 67 5.42 -0.34 17.80
N ALA A 68 5.06 -0.13 19.06
CA ALA A 68 3.95 -0.84 19.69
C ALA A 68 2.60 -0.50 19.02
N GLU A 69 2.41 0.75 18.61
CA GLU A 69 1.26 1.19 17.83
C GLU A 69 1.21 0.50 16.45
N GLN A 70 2.32 0.46 15.72
CA GLN A 70 2.41 -0.30 14.45
C GLN A 70 2.04 -1.77 14.63
N GLN A 71 2.51 -2.40 15.71
CA GLN A 71 2.17 -3.79 16.03
C GLN A 71 0.68 -3.97 16.35
N ARG A 72 0.03 -2.98 16.97
CA ARG A 72 -1.42 -2.99 17.19
C ARG A 72 -2.19 -2.95 15.87
N ILE A 73 -1.75 -2.12 14.91
CA ILE A 73 -2.35 -2.04 13.56
C ILE A 73 -2.20 -3.37 12.83
N MET A 74 -1.01 -3.99 12.87
CA MET A 74 -0.79 -5.31 12.26
C MET A 74 -1.67 -6.41 12.86
N ARG A 75 -1.89 -6.38 14.19
CA ARG A 75 -2.81 -7.32 14.84
C ARG A 75 -4.25 -7.08 14.39
N MET A 76 -4.68 -5.82 14.32
CA MET A 76 -6.01 -5.48 13.83
C MET A 76 -6.20 -5.91 12.38
N GLU A 77 -5.22 -5.68 11.50
CA GLU A 77 -5.28 -6.14 10.11
C GLU A 77 -5.45 -7.65 10.01
N ARG A 78 -4.69 -8.43 10.81
CA ARG A 78 -4.86 -9.89 10.85
C ARG A 78 -6.24 -10.33 11.32
N ILE A 79 -6.82 -9.63 12.30
CA ILE A 79 -8.17 -9.91 12.78
C ILE A 79 -9.21 -9.59 11.69
N LEU A 80 -9.09 -8.43 11.05
CA LEU A 80 -10.02 -8.00 10.01
C LEU A 80 -9.88 -8.86 8.73
N LYS A 81 -8.70 -9.43 8.47
CA LYS A 81 -8.44 -10.33 7.34
C LYS A 81 -8.65 -11.80 7.69
N ALA A 82 -9.32 -12.12 8.81
CA ALA A 82 -9.56 -13.50 9.22
C ALA A 82 -10.28 -14.32 8.14
N ASP A 83 -11.25 -13.70 7.44
CA ASP A 83 -12.03 -14.32 6.36
C ASP A 83 -11.32 -14.24 4.99
N GLY A 84 -9.99 -14.04 5.00
CA GLY A 84 -9.13 -14.02 3.81
C GLY A 84 -9.15 -12.73 3.00
N HIS A 85 -10.08 -11.81 3.28
CA HIS A 85 -10.23 -10.54 2.57
C HIS A 85 -10.55 -9.39 3.52
N LEU A 86 -10.30 -8.15 3.06
CA LEU A 86 -10.66 -6.93 3.78
C LEU A 86 -11.87 -6.29 3.09
N SER A 87 -12.95 -6.04 3.84
CA SER A 87 -14.10 -5.30 3.35
C SER A 87 -13.78 -3.79 3.21
N ALA A 88 -14.69 -3.02 2.61
CA ALA A 88 -14.53 -1.58 2.50
C ALA A 88 -14.50 -0.89 3.87
N SER A 89 -15.30 -1.35 4.84
CA SER A 89 -15.29 -0.87 6.22
C SER A 89 -13.97 -1.17 6.92
N ASP A 90 -13.42 -2.38 6.74
CA ASP A 90 -12.16 -2.78 7.38
C ASP A 90 -11.00 -1.92 6.88
N ARG A 91 -10.97 -1.66 5.57
CA ARG A 91 -9.99 -0.74 4.98
C ARG A 91 -10.11 0.67 5.53
N ARG A 92 -11.32 1.15 5.81
CA ARG A 92 -11.55 2.47 6.40
C ARG A 92 -11.03 2.52 7.84
N ILE A 93 -11.30 1.48 8.63
CA ILE A 93 -10.79 1.34 10.00
C ILE A 93 -9.25 1.35 9.99
N LEU A 94 -8.64 0.49 9.16
CA LEU A 94 -7.18 0.43 9.03
C LEU A 94 -6.59 1.74 8.53
N ALA A 95 -7.23 2.41 7.57
CA ALA A 95 -6.78 3.70 7.07
C ALA A 95 -6.81 4.77 8.17
N GLN A 96 -7.84 4.80 9.00
CA GLN A 96 -7.92 5.73 10.13
C GLN A 96 -6.81 5.48 11.15
N MET A 97 -6.62 4.22 11.56
CA MET A 97 -5.53 3.86 12.48
C MET A 97 -4.14 4.22 11.91
N GLN A 98 -3.92 3.99 10.62
CA GLN A 98 -2.67 4.36 9.94
C GLN A 98 -2.47 5.88 9.86
N ASN A 99 -3.55 6.66 9.76
CA ASN A 99 -3.48 8.11 9.76
C ASN A 99 -3.15 8.66 11.15
N ASP A 100 -3.73 8.08 12.19
CA ASP A 100 -3.43 8.45 13.58
C ASP A 100 -1.97 8.12 13.93
N ALA A 101 -1.50 6.92 13.57
CA ALA A 101 -0.09 6.56 13.73
C ALA A 101 0.86 7.50 12.97
N ARG A 102 0.49 7.93 11.76
CA ARG A 102 1.26 8.94 11.01
C ARG A 102 1.33 10.27 11.76
N ARG A 103 0.23 10.72 12.37
CA ARG A 103 0.20 11.96 13.17
C ARG A 103 1.13 11.84 14.37
N HIS A 104 1.10 10.72 15.09
CA HIS A 104 2.02 10.48 16.20
C HIS A 104 3.48 10.49 15.75
N ILE A 105 3.84 9.81 14.64
CA ILE A 105 5.21 9.84 14.11
C ILE A 105 5.67 11.28 13.80
N VAL A 106 4.79 12.09 13.19
CA VAL A 106 5.13 13.50 12.84
C VAL A 106 5.26 14.37 14.09
N ALA A 107 4.36 14.18 15.07
CA ALA A 107 4.42 14.87 16.35
C ALA A 107 5.75 14.58 17.05
N GLU A 108 6.11 13.32 17.23
CA GLU A 108 7.36 12.94 17.91
C GLU A 108 8.61 13.44 17.17
N LYS A 109 8.63 13.40 15.83
CA LYS A 109 9.75 13.97 15.05
C LYS A 109 9.91 15.48 15.25
N THR A 110 8.79 16.19 15.33
CA THR A 110 8.77 17.65 15.50
C THR A 110 9.08 18.04 16.94
N ASP A 111 8.53 17.30 17.89
CA ASP A 111 8.77 17.48 19.31
C ASP A 111 10.22 17.17 19.65
N GLY A 112 10.83 16.12 19.08
CA GLY A 112 12.27 15.88 19.21
C GLY A 112 13.10 17.08 18.76
N ARG A 113 12.71 17.77 17.68
CA ARG A 113 13.35 19.02 17.24
C ARG A 113 13.16 20.18 18.23
N ARG A 114 12.01 20.27 18.90
CA ARG A 114 11.75 21.28 19.95
C ARG A 114 12.50 20.93 21.26
N ARG A 115 12.54 19.66 21.64
CA ARG A 115 13.26 19.11 22.82
C ARG A 115 14.76 19.34 22.71
N LEU A 116 15.33 19.22 21.49
CA LEU A 116 16.74 19.55 21.17
C LEU A 116 17.15 20.98 21.57
N GLY A 117 16.19 21.91 21.74
CA GLY A 117 16.48 23.27 22.18
C GLY A 117 16.63 23.46 23.70
N PHE A 118 16.29 22.47 24.55
CA PHE A 118 16.17 22.73 26.01
C PHE A 118 16.54 21.59 26.99
N LEU A 119 16.74 20.31 26.60
CA LEU A 119 17.01 19.23 27.59
C LEU A 119 17.99 18.14 27.15
N PRO A 120 18.69 17.48 28.11
CA PRO A 120 19.63 16.40 27.84
C PRO A 120 18.93 15.12 27.38
N ARG A 121 19.52 14.53 26.34
CA ARG A 121 19.08 13.31 25.66
C ARG A 121 19.38 12.12 26.57
N VAL A 122 18.41 11.71 27.41
CA VAL A 122 18.45 10.41 28.08
C VAL A 122 18.34 9.31 27.03
N GLY A 123 19.48 8.97 26.43
CA GLY A 123 19.69 7.75 25.67
C GLY A 123 20.20 6.67 26.61
N ASN A 124 19.52 5.54 26.61
CA ASN A 124 20.06 4.18 26.43
C ASN A 124 18.88 3.22 26.29
#